data_AF-A0A529I615-F1
#
_entry.id   AF-A0A529I615-F1
#
_cell.length_a   1.000
_cell.length_b   1.000
_cell.length_c   1.000
_cell.angle_alpha   90.00
_cell.angle_beta   90.00
_cell.angle_gamma   90.00
#
_symmetry.space_group_name_H-M   'P 1'
#
loop_
_entity.id
_entity.type
_entity.pdbx_description
1 polymer ?
#
loop_
_entity_poly.entity_id
_entity_poly.type
_entity_poly.pdbx_seq_one_letter_code
_entity_poly.pdbx_strand_id
1 'polypeptide(L)'
;VFFTFLLSGALAGLAGISEVSGAINQLQPVISPGYGFTAIIVAFLGRLNPLGIIAAGLVLALTYLGGEAVQSALGISDKVARVFQGMLLFFVLGCDTLIHYRIRLIGFAAPKLEAAPKLEEAR
;
A
#
# COMPACT_ATOMS: atom_id res chain seq x y z
N VAL A 1 3.92 20.56 18.97
CA VAL A 1 4.71 19.48 18.33
C VAL A 1 5.11 18.38 19.31
N PHE A 2 5.78 18.68 20.43
CA PHE A 2 6.14 17.63 21.41
C PHE A 2 4.93 16.87 21.97
N PHE A 3 3.83 17.57 22.26
CA PHE A 3 2.59 16.94 22.74
C PHE A 3 2.00 15.92 21.76
N THR A 4 2.02 16.22 20.45
CA THR A 4 1.48 15.30 19.42
C THR A 4 2.34 14.06 19.26
N PHE A 5 3.67 14.20 19.31
CA PHE A 5 4.58 13.06 19.31
C PHE A 5 4.42 12.19 20.56
N LEU A 6 4.28 12.82 21.74
CA LEU A 6 4.09 12.10 23.00
C LEU A 6 2.77 11.33 23.00
N LEU A 7 1.67 11.97 22.55
CA LEU A 7 0.36 11.35 22.47
C LEU A 7 0.31 10.22 21.45
N SER A 8 0.88 10.40 20.25
CA SER A 8 0.94 9.36 19.22
C SER A 8 1.79 8.17 19.67
N GLY A 9 2.93 8.42 20.33
CA GLY A 9 3.77 7.37 20.90
C GLY A 9 3.06 6.60 22.02
N ALA A 10 2.34 7.29 22.90
CA ALA A 10 1.54 6.65 23.95
C ALA A 10 0.42 5.76 23.36
N LEU A 11 -0.30 6.24 22.34
CA LEU A 11 -1.35 5.46 21.66
C LEU A 11 -0.78 4.22 20.94
N ALA A 12 0.36 4.36 20.25
CA ALA A 12 1.03 3.23 19.62
C ALA A 12 1.51 2.19 20.64
N GLY A 13 2.04 2.66 21.78
CA GLY A 13 2.44 1.80 22.90
C GLY A 13 1.25 1.06 23.52
N LEU A 14 0.12 1.74 23.75
CA LEU A 14 -1.10 1.12 24.25
C LEU A 14 -1.64 0.04 23.31
N ALA A 15 -1.64 0.31 22.00
CA ALA A 15 -2.04 -0.69 21.00
C ALA A 15 -1.15 -1.95 21.07
N GLY A 16 0.17 -1.79 21.20
CA GLY A 16 1.10 -2.91 21.35
C GLY A 16 0.89 -3.70 22.64
N ILE A 17 0.66 -3.01 23.77
CA ILE A 17 0.35 -3.66 25.06
C ILE A 17 -0.94 -4.47 24.94
N SER A 18 -2.00 -3.90 24.35
CA SER A 18 -3.29 -4.58 24.16
C SER A 18 -3.17 -5.85 23.32
N GLU A 19 -2.34 -5.85 22.26
CA GLU A 19 -2.10 -7.03 21.43
C GLU A 19 -1.42 -8.15 22.23
N VAL A 20 -0.35 -7.82 22.96
CA VAL A 20 0.43 -8.80 23.73
C VAL A 20 -0.34 -9.35 24.94
N SER A 21 -1.05 -8.49 25.67
CA SER A 21 -1.78 -8.88 26.88
C SER A 21 -3.09 -9.60 26.58
N GLY A 22 -3.70 -9.33 25.42
CA GLY A 22 -5.05 -9.81 25.08
C GLY A 22 -5.08 -10.97 24.10
N ALA A 23 -4.47 -10.81 22.92
CA ALA A 23 -4.65 -11.75 21.82
C ALA A 23 -3.75 -12.99 21.94
N ILE A 24 -2.52 -12.82 22.42
CA ILE A 24 -1.50 -13.87 22.30
C ILE A 24 -1.49 -14.83 23.50
N ASN A 25 -1.99 -14.44 24.69
CA ASN A 25 -2.07 -15.21 25.97
C ASN A 25 -0.79 -15.98 26.40
N GLN A 26 0.29 -15.90 25.63
CA GLN A 26 1.58 -16.54 25.78
C GLN A 26 2.64 -15.60 25.18
N LEU A 27 3.82 -15.52 25.77
CA LEU A 27 4.93 -14.76 25.20
C LEU A 27 5.47 -15.50 23.98
N GLN A 28 4.94 -15.19 22.80
CA GLN A 28 5.52 -15.66 21.55
C GLN A 28 6.75 -14.80 21.19
N PRO A 29 7.83 -15.39 20.63
CA PRO A 29 9.01 -14.64 20.20
C PRO A 29 8.72 -13.58 19.13
N VAL A 30 7.59 -13.71 18.43
CA VAL A 30 7.15 -12.80 17.38
C VAL A 30 5.84 -12.14 17.81
N ILE A 31 5.94 -10.86 18.21
CA ILE A 31 4.79 -10.04 18.64
C ILE A 31 4.11 -9.35 17.44
N SER A 32 4.83 -9.16 16.33
CA SER A 32 4.27 -8.55 15.13
C SER A 32 4.59 -9.41 13.89
N PRO A 33 3.68 -10.29 13.47
CA PRO A 33 3.86 -11.10 12.27
C PRO A 33 3.79 -10.29 10.95
N GLY A 34 3.65 -8.95 11.03
CA GLY A 34 3.60 -8.08 9.87
C GLY A 34 2.65 -6.87 9.99
N TYR A 35 2.09 -6.59 11.17
CA TYR A 35 1.09 -5.51 11.34
C TYR A 35 1.56 -4.14 10.86
N GLY A 36 2.85 -3.82 10.98
CA GLY A 36 3.42 -2.58 10.44
C GLY A 36 3.34 -2.49 8.92
N PHE A 37 3.58 -3.60 8.20
CA PHE A 37 3.48 -3.63 6.75
C PHE A 37 2.01 -3.49 6.30
N THR A 38 1.11 -4.19 6.99
CA THR A 38 -0.33 -4.07 6.79
C THR A 38 -0.82 -2.64 7.02
N ALA A 39 -0.29 -1.95 8.03
CA ALA A 39 -0.66 -0.56 8.35
C ALA A 39 -0.30 0.43 7.24
N ILE A 40 0.74 0.17 6.45
CA ILE A 40 1.08 0.99 5.27
C ILE A 40 -0.09 0.98 4.28
N ILE A 41 -0.64 -0.21 4.02
CA ILE A 41 -1.77 -0.40 3.10
C ILE A 41 -3.00 0.36 3.60
N VAL A 42 -3.31 0.25 4.90
CA VAL A 42 -4.42 0.98 5.52
C VAL A 42 -4.24 2.49 5.40
N ALA A 43 -3.03 3.00 5.62
CA ALA A 43 -2.74 4.43 5.56
C ALA A 43 -2.98 5.02 4.16
N PHE A 44 -2.56 4.29 3.11
CA PHE A 44 -2.80 4.70 1.72
C PHE A 44 -4.27 4.54 1.32
N LEU A 45 -4.89 3.43 1.69
CA LEU A 45 -6.32 3.19 1.40
C LEU A 45 -7.22 4.24 2.07
N GLY A 46 -6.88 4.66 3.29
CA GLY A 46 -7.57 5.71 4.04
C GLY A 46 -7.20 7.15 3.61
N ARG A 47 -6.36 7.33 2.58
CA ARG A 47 -5.88 8.63 2.09
C ARG A 47 -5.34 9.54 3.20
N LEU A 48 -4.61 8.98 4.18
CA LEU A 48 -4.05 9.70 5.35
C LEU A 48 -5.09 10.43 6.23
N ASN A 49 -6.39 10.16 6.08
CA ASN A 49 -7.43 10.74 6.92
C ASN A 49 -7.78 9.79 8.08
N PRO A 50 -7.90 10.28 9.33
CA PRO A 50 -8.12 9.42 10.49
C PRO A 50 -9.42 8.60 10.41
N LEU A 51 -10.52 9.20 9.95
CA LEU A 51 -11.78 8.50 9.70
C LEU A 51 -11.66 7.45 8.59
N GLY A 52 -10.92 7.77 7.53
CA GLY A 52 -10.64 6.84 6.42
C GLY A 52 -9.80 5.65 6.86
N ILE A 53 -8.82 5.87 7.75
CA ILE A 53 -7.96 4.83 8.32
C ILE A 53 -8.77 3.83 9.15
N ILE A 54 -9.76 4.29 9.94
CA ILE A 54 -10.63 3.38 10.71
C ILE A 54 -11.43 2.47 9.78
N ALA A 55 -12.07 3.03 8.75
CA ALA A 55 -12.84 2.26 7.78
C ALA A 55 -11.95 1.30 6.96
N ALA A 56 -10.81 1.79 6.46
CA ALA A 56 -9.84 1.00 5.72
C ALA A 56 -9.24 -0.12 6.58
N GLY A 57 -8.97 0.15 7.86
CA GLY A 57 -8.47 -0.83 8.81
C GLY A 57 -9.47 -1.96 9.06
N LEU A 58 -10.76 -1.64 9.17
CA LEU A 58 -11.83 -2.64 9.28
C LEU A 58 -11.93 -3.54 8.05
N VAL A 59 -11.93 -2.95 6.85
CA VAL A 59 -11.98 -3.70 5.59
C VAL A 59 -10.76 -4.62 5.47
N LEU A 60 -9.57 -4.12 5.82
CA LEU A 60 -8.35 -4.90 5.72
C LEU A 60 -8.28 -5.99 6.79
N ALA A 61 -8.76 -5.73 8.02
CA ALA A 61 -8.87 -6.73 9.07
C ALA A 61 -9.82 -7.88 8.69
N LEU A 62 -10.99 -7.56 8.13
CA LEU A 62 -11.93 -8.55 7.60
C LEU A 62 -11.28 -9.42 6.51
N THR A 63 -10.57 -8.77 5.58
CA THR A 63 -9.86 -9.47 4.50
C THR A 63 -8.75 -10.37 5.03
N TYR A 64 -8.00 -9.88 6.02
CA TYR A 64 -6.91 -10.62 6.64
C TYR A 64 -7.42 -11.86 7.38
N LEU A 65 -8.43 -11.70 8.24
CA LEU A 65 -9.01 -12.80 9.02
C LEU A 65 -9.71 -13.82 8.11
N GLY A 66 -10.39 -13.36 7.06
CA GLY A 66 -10.95 -14.24 6.01
C GLY A 66 -9.85 -15.00 5.26
N GLY A 67 -8.73 -14.34 4.96
CA GLY A 67 -7.57 -14.97 4.35
C GLY A 67 -6.93 -16.04 5.23
N GLU A 68 -6.76 -15.78 6.53
CA GLU A 68 -6.26 -16.76 7.51
C GLU A 68 -7.21 -17.96 7.67
N ALA A 69 -8.52 -17.73 7.67
CA ALA A 69 -9.52 -18.80 7.69
C ALA A 69 -9.42 -19.71 6.45
N VAL A 70 -9.19 -19.14 5.26
CA VAL A 70 -8.98 -19.91 4.03
C VAL A 70 -7.64 -20.66 4.06
N GLN A 71 -6.58 -20.06 4.59
CA GLN A 71 -5.26 -20.69 4.71
C GLN A 71 -5.30 -21.91 5.64
N SER A 72 -5.96 -21.76 6.80
CA SER A 72 -6.13 -22.86 7.76
C SER A 72 -7.04 -23.97 7.26
N ALA A 73 -8.11 -23.64 6.52
CA ALA A 73 -9.02 -24.63 5.93
C ALA A 73 -8.39 -25.43 4.77
N LEU A 74 -7.57 -24.78 3.93
CA LEU A 74 -6.97 -25.39 2.74
C LEU A 74 -5.51 -25.87 2.97
N GLY A 75 -4.95 -25.67 4.16
CA GLY A 75 -3.57 -26.04 4.48
C GLY A 75 -2.52 -25.26 3.67
N ILE A 76 -2.85 -24.04 3.23
CA ILE A 76 -1.98 -23.19 2.42
C ILE A 76 -1.01 -22.42 3.33
N SER A 77 0.24 -22.28 2.90
CA SER A 77 1.29 -21.56 3.65
C SER A 77 1.01 -20.05 3.78
N ASP A 78 1.37 -19.49 4.95
CA ASP A 78 1.30 -18.06 5.30
C ASP A 78 1.96 -17.10 4.29
N LYS A 79 2.86 -17.61 3.45
CA LYS A 79 3.49 -16.81 2.40
C LYS A 79 2.48 -16.26 1.40
N VAL A 80 1.38 -16.98 1.17
CA VAL A 80 0.32 -16.55 0.23
C VAL A 80 -0.40 -15.31 0.76
N ALA A 81 -0.63 -15.21 2.07
CA ALA A 81 -1.23 -14.04 2.70
C ALA A 81 -0.39 -12.77 2.44
N ARG A 82 0.93 -12.87 2.62
CA ARG A 82 1.85 -11.75 2.42
C ARG A 82 1.92 -11.32 0.96
N VAL A 83 1.91 -12.26 0.02
CA VAL A 83 1.85 -11.94 -1.41
C VAL A 83 0.56 -11.21 -1.74
N PHE A 84 -0.58 -11.66 -1.19
CA PHE A 84 -1.87 -11.00 -1.39
C PHE A 84 -1.88 -9.57 -0.83
N GLN A 85 -1.33 -9.34 0.37
CA GLN A 85 -1.15 -8.00 0.93
C GLN A 85 -0.29 -7.10 0.03
N GLY A 86 0.82 -7.62 -0.49
CA GLY A 86 1.68 -6.89 -1.42
C GLY A 86 0.98 -6.54 -2.73
N MET A 87 0.20 -7.47 -3.30
CA MET A 87 -0.63 -7.23 -4.49
C MET A 87 -1.69 -6.16 -4.21
N LEU A 88 -2.34 -6.20 -3.05
CA LEU A 88 -3.36 -5.25 -2.66
C LEU A 88 -2.78 -3.84 -2.56
N LEU A 89 -1.62 -3.69 -1.90
CA LEU A 89 -0.88 -2.43 -1.86
C LEU A 89 -0.50 -1.94 -3.27
N PHE A 90 0.01 -2.83 -4.12
CA PHE A 90 0.39 -2.51 -5.49
C PHE A 90 -0.80 -2.00 -6.31
N PHE A 91 -1.95 -2.66 -6.23
CA PHE A 91 -3.16 -2.21 -6.93
C PHE A 91 -3.69 -0.89 -6.38
N VAL A 92 -3.70 -0.70 -5.05
CA VAL A 92 -4.15 0.57 -4.44
C VAL A 92 -3.26 1.73 -4.89
N LEU A 93 -1.94 1.58 -4.78
CA LEU A 93 -0.98 2.60 -5.21
C LEU A 93 -1.00 2.82 -6.73
N GLY A 94 -1.12 1.74 -7.50
CA GLY A 94 -1.21 1.78 -8.96
C GLY A 94 -2.45 2.56 -9.41
N CYS A 95 -3.61 2.25 -8.86
CA CYS A 95 -4.85 2.99 -9.12
C CYS A 95 -4.73 4.47 -8.72
N ASP A 96 -4.21 4.77 -7.52
CA ASP A 96 -4.05 6.15 -7.06
C ASP A 96 -3.11 6.96 -7.97
N THR A 97 -2.01 6.33 -8.42
CA THR A 97 -1.05 6.91 -9.37
C THR A 97 -1.68 7.12 -10.75
N LEU A 98 -2.42 6.17 -11.29
CA LEU A 98 -3.08 6.29 -12.59
C LEU A 98 -4.15 7.38 -12.62
N ILE A 99 -4.83 7.61 -11.49
CA ILE A 99 -5.84 8.66 -11.35
C ILE A 99 -5.18 10.05 -11.35
N HIS A 100 -4.08 10.24 -10.62
CA HIS A 100 -3.41 11.54 -10.50
C HIS A 100 -2.47 11.82 -11.68
N TYR A 101 -1.85 10.79 -12.25
CA TYR A 101 -0.90 10.88 -13.34
C TYR A 101 -1.54 10.37 -14.63
N ARG A 102 -2.11 11.29 -15.42
CA ARG A 102 -2.58 10.99 -16.78
C ARG A 102 -1.39 10.55 -17.63
N ILE A 103 -1.30 9.26 -17.92
CA ILE A 103 -0.25 8.69 -18.78
C ILE A 103 -0.30 9.40 -20.13
N ARG A 104 0.62 10.34 -20.35
CA ARG A 104 0.85 10.94 -21.65
C ARG A 104 1.92 10.09 -22.33
N LEU A 105 1.48 9.13 -23.16
CA LEU A 105 2.34 8.43 -24.10
C LEU A 105 2.84 9.47 -25.11
N ILE A 106 4.00 10.06 -24.85
CA ILE A 106 4.69 10.88 -25.84
C ILE A 106 5.25 9.88 -26.84
N GLY A 107 4.47 9.60 -27.89
CA GLY A 107 4.95 8.84 -29.03
C GLY A 107 6.24 9.47 -29.53
N PHE A 108 7.22 8.61 -29.81
CA PHE A 108 8.52 8.99 -30.35
C PHE A 108 8.29 9.65 -31.71
N ALA A 109 8.05 10.96 -31.71
CA ALA A 109 7.89 11.74 -32.93
C ALA A 109 9.27 11.75 -33.60
N ALA A 110 9.40 10.97 -34.66
CA ALA A 110 10.59 10.94 -35.49
C ALA A 110 10.96 12.38 -35.87
N PRO A 111 12.25 12.78 -35.79
CA PRO A 111 12.67 14.10 -36.19
C PRO A 111 12.23 14.32 -37.64
N LYS A 112 11.39 15.34 -37.87
CA LYS A 112 11.07 15.81 -39.22
C LYS A 112 12.41 16.19 -39.85
N LEU A 113 12.87 15.39 -40.81
CA LEU A 113 14.00 15.78 -41.65
C LEU A 113 13.62 17.10 -42.31
N GLU A 114 14.28 18.17 -41.87
CA GLU A 114 14.23 19.48 -42.50
C GLU A 114 14.59 19.28 -43.98
N ALA A 115 13.63 19.56 -44.85
CA ALA A 115 13.83 19.46 -46.28
C ALA A 115 15.02 20.35 -46.66
N ALA A 116 16.09 19.73 -47.15
CA ALA A 116 17.27 20.43 -47.63
C ALA A 116 16.84 21.48 -48.67
N PRO A 117 17.24 22.75 -48.53
CA PRO A 117 17.04 23.71 -49.59
C PRO A 117 18.02 23.36 -50.71
N LYS A 118 17.55 23.44 -51.96
CA LYS A 118 18.24 23.38 -53.28
C LYS A 118 17.39 22.45 -54.17
N LEU A 119 16.78 22.92 -55.25
CA LEU A 119 17.44 23.41 -56.46
C LEU A 119 16.47 24.29 -57.27
N GLU A 120 16.45 25.61 -57.06
CA GLU A 120 15.68 26.54 -57.91
C GLU A 120 16.54 27.71 -58.45
N GLU A 121 17.87 27.58 -58.39
CA GLU A 121 18.84 28.57 -58.92
C GLU A 121 19.54 28.14 -60.22
N ALA A 122 19.04 27.11 -60.92
CA ALA A 122 19.68 26.61 -62.14
C ALA A 122 18.76 26.55 -63.36
N ARG A 123 17.96 27.61 -63.60
CA ARG A 123 17.37 27.84 -64.93
C ARG A 123 17.24 29.31 -65.27
#